data_AF-A0A7W1L1W6-F1
#
_entry.id   AF-A0A7W1L1W6-F1
#
_cell.length_a   1.000
_cell.length_b   1.000
_cell.length_c   1.000
_cell.angle_alpha   90.00
_cell.angle_beta   90.00
_cell.angle_gamma   90.00
#
_symmetry.space_group_name_H-M   'P 1'
#
loop_
_entity.id
_entity.type
_entity.pdbx_description
1 polymer ?
#
loop_
_entity_poly.entity_id
_entity_poly.type
_entity_poly.pdbx_seq_one_letter_code
_entity_poly.pdbx_strand_id
1 'polypeptide(L)' 'MAVSEHEVRIATGRRADDGRMRISIFADRLLALSIEGHGERIPTLLLTLDQARKLRDALSELIPIVE' A
#
# COMPACT_ATOMS: atom_id res chain seq x y z
N MET A 1 -21.86 7.00 8.95
CA MET A 1 -20.59 7.61 9.40
C MET A 1 -19.69 7.71 8.19
N ALA A 2 -19.16 8.90 7.88
CA ALA A 2 -18.35 9.11 6.69
C ALA A 2 -17.04 8.34 6.82
N VAL A 3 -16.81 7.39 5.90
CA VAL A 3 -15.54 6.68 5.76
C VAL A 3 -14.52 7.71 5.30
N SER A 4 -13.53 8.03 6.14
CA SER A 4 -12.43 8.91 5.70
C SER A 4 -11.50 8.08 4.82
N GLU A 5 -11.81 8.07 3.52
CA GLU A 5 -10.94 7.46 2.53
C GLU A 5 -9.68 8.32 2.40
N HIS A 6 -8.60 7.86 3.01
CA HIS A 6 -7.28 8.43 2.78
C HIS A 6 -6.58 7.61 1.72
N GLU A 7 -6.28 8.25 0.59
CA GLU A 7 -5.55 7.64 -0.51
C GLU A 7 -4.10 8.13 -0.50
N VAL A 8 -3.15 7.19 -0.45
CA VAL A 8 -1.73 7.47 -0.66
C VAL A 8 -1.25 6.69 -1.88
N ARG A 9 -0.64 7.40 -2.84
CA ARG A 9 -0.05 6.83 -4.05
C ARG A 9 1.48 6.85 -3.94
N ILE A 10 2.11 5.69 -4.03
CA ILE A 10 3.57 5.53 -3.97
C ILE A 10 4.04 4.96 -5.31
N ALA A 11 4.97 5.64 -5.98
CA ALA A 11 5.60 5.10 -7.19
C ALA A 11 6.59 3.99 -6.79
N THR A 12 6.48 2.81 -7.41
CA THR A 12 7.35 1.66 -7.11
C THR A 12 8.63 1.61 -7.95
N GLY A 13 8.86 2.59 -8.82
CA GLY A 13 10.09 2.70 -9.63
C GLY A 13 10.26 4.08 -10.28
N ARG A 14 11.18 4.18 -11.25
CA ARG A 14 11.56 5.45 -11.92
C ARG A 14 10.79 5.70 -13.22
N ARG A 15 10.25 4.65 -13.84
CA ARG A 15 9.52 4.72 -15.11
C ARG A 15 8.02 4.75 -14.83
N ALA A 16 7.25 5.28 -15.78
CA ALA A 16 5.79 5.41 -15.67
C ALA A 16 5.08 4.04 -15.49
N ASP A 17 5.75 2.96 -15.89
CA ASP A 17 5.20 1.61 -16.01
C ASP A 17 5.63 0.70 -14.84
N ASP A 18 6.50 1.20 -13.94
CA ASP A 18 7.06 0.41 -12.83
C ASP A 18 6.04 0.12 -11.71
N GLY A 19 4.81 0.57 -11.89
CA GLY A 19 3.69 0.39 -10.97
C GLY A 19 3.51 1.51 -9.95
N ARG A 20 2.35 1.47 -9.29
CA ARG A 20 1.90 2.40 -8.27
C ARG A 20 1.24 1.61 -7.15
N MET A 21 1.60 1.90 -5.92
CA MET A 21 0.92 1.35 -4.77
C MET A 21 -0.15 2.34 -4.32
N ARG A 22 -1.39 1.87 -4.18
CA ARG A 22 -2.51 2.64 -3.64
C ARG A 22 -2.89 2.08 -2.27
N ILE A 23 -2.84 2.94 -1.26
CA ILE A 23 -3.29 2.62 0.09
C ILE A 23 -4.64 3.29 0.31
N SER A 24 -5.68 2.52 0.62
CA SER A 24 -7.01 3.01 0.98
C SER A 24 -7.30 2.63 2.43
N ILE A 25 -7.59 3.62 3.28
CA ILE A 25 -7.98 3.39 4.67
C ILE A 25 -9.51 3.30 4.75
N PHE A 26 -10.03 2.18 5.25
CA PHE A 26 -11.46 1.99 5.45
C PHE A 26 -11.85 2.25 6.92
N ALA A 27 -13.12 2.58 7.15
CA ALA A 27 -13.63 2.80 8.50
C ALA A 27 -13.50 1.51 9.32
N ASP A 28 -13.04 1.69 10.56
CA ASP A 28 -12.90 0.67 11.59
C ASP A 28 -11.70 -0.30 11.47
N ARG A 29 -10.49 0.28 11.33
CA ARG A 29 -9.17 -0.38 11.54
C ARG A 29 -8.72 -1.34 10.44
N LEU A 30 -9.33 -1.28 9.26
CA LEU A 30 -8.91 -2.03 8.08
C LEU A 30 -8.25 -1.11 7.05
N LEU A 31 -7.11 -1.56 6.53
CA LEU A 31 -6.33 -0.87 5.52
C LEU A 31 -6.23 -1.78 4.30
N ALA A 32 -6.61 -1.28 3.12
CA ALA A 32 -6.40 -1.98 1.88
C ALA A 32 -5.15 -1.46 1.19
N LEU A 33 -4.27 -2.37 0.83
CA LEU A 33 -3.08 -2.12 0.03
C LEU A 33 -3.30 -2.71 -1.36
N SER A 34 -3.37 -1.86 -2.36
CA SER A 34 -3.50 -2.25 -3.77
C SER A 34 -2.18 -1.97 -4.49
N ILE A 35 -1.74 -2.90 -5.33
CA ILE A 35 -0.55 -2.70 -6.18
C ILE A 35 -1.04 -2.60 -7.63
N GLU A 36 -1.05 -1.39 -8.16
CA GLU A 36 -1.45 -1.05 -9.51
C GLU A 36 -0.21 -1.12 -10.43
N GLY A 37 -0.33 -1.67 -11.64
CA GLY A 37 0.79 -1.70 -12.61
C GLY A 37 1.31 -3.09 -13.01
N HIS A 38 0.67 -4.17 -12.56
CA HIS A 38 0.94 -5.51 -13.08
C HIS A 38 -0.37 -6.19 -13.51
N GLY A 39 -0.74 -5.99 -14.78
CA GLY A 39 -1.83 -6.69 -15.45
C GLY A 39 -3.25 -6.15 -15.18
N GLU A 40 -4.24 -6.79 -15.79
CA GLU A 40 -5.66 -6.38 -15.76
C GLU A 40 -6.32 -6.49 -14.37
N ARG A 41 -5.71 -7.21 -13.42
CA ARG A 41 -6.20 -7.36 -12.05
C ARG A 41 -5.27 -6.66 -11.07
N ILE A 42 -5.86 -5.78 -10.26
CA ILE A 42 -5.16 -5.09 -9.17
C ILE A 42 -5.22 -6.01 -7.93
N PRO A 43 -4.11 -6.65 -7.51
CA PRO A 43 -4.08 -7.40 -6.27
C PRO A 43 -4.27 -6.45 -5.08
N THR A 44 -5.22 -6.79 -4.21
CA THR A 44 -5.54 -6.03 -3.00
C THR A 44 -5.35 -6.89 -1.77
N LEU A 45 -4.49 -6.43 -0.85
CA LEU A 45 -4.32 -7.01 0.48
C LEU A 45 -5.14 -6.23 1.49
N LEU A 46 -5.97 -6.92 2.26
CA LEU A 46 -6.70 -6.33 3.39
C LEU A 46 -5.91 -6.60 4.66
N LEU A 47 -5.55 -5.53 5.37
CA LEU A 47 -4.72 -5.57 6.55
C LEU A 47 -5.51 -4.99 7.74
N THR A 48 -5.40 -5.64 8.88
CA THR A 48 -5.70 -5.01 10.16
C THR A 48 -4.66 -3.94 10.47
N LEU A 49 -4.98 -3.03 11.40
CA LEU A 49 -4.02 -2.01 11.83
C LEU A 49 -2.70 -2.59 12.38
N ASP A 50 -2.75 -3.73 13.08
CA ASP A 50 -1.54 -4.41 13.59
C ASP A 50 -0.67 -4.95 12.45
N GLN A 51 -1.30 -5.57 11.45
CA GLN A 51 -0.60 -6.06 10.25
C GLN A 51 -0.02 -4.91 9.43
N ALA A 52 -0.74 -3.79 9.29
CA ALA A 52 -0.25 -2.62 8.59
C ALA A 52 0.99 -2.01 9.28
N ARG A 53 1.02 -1.99 10.61
CA ARG A 53 2.20 -1.54 11.39
C ARG A 53 3.39 -2.46 11.17
N LYS A 54 3.21 -3.78 11.28
CA LYS A 54 4.26 -4.77 11.01
C LYS A 54 4.81 -4.66 9.60
N LEU A 55 3.93 -4.45 8.61
CA LEU A 55 4.35 -4.24 7.22
C LEU A 55 5.18 -2.97 7.06
N ARG A 56 4.75 -1.85 7.66
CA ARG A 56 5.52 -0.61 7.63
C ARG A 56 6.92 -0.81 8.24
N ASP A 57 7.00 -1.48 9.38
CA ASP A 57 8.27 -1.69 10.08
C ASP A 57 9.21 -2.57 9.24
N ALA A 58 8.71 -3.68 8.68
CA ALA A 58 9.46 -4.52 7.76
C ALA A 58 9.93 -3.77 6.50
N LEU A 59 9.09 -2.93 5.90
CA LEU A 59 9.49 -2.12 4.73
C LEU A 59 10.54 -1.07 5.11
N SER A 60 10.43 -0.47 6.29
CA SER A 60 11.40 0.53 6.78
C SER A 60 12.78 -0.09 7.03
N GLU A 61 12.83 -1.37 7.40
CA GLU A 61 14.09 -2.12 7.55
C GLU A 61 14.69 -2.54 6.21
N LEU A 62 13.85 -2.89 5.23
CA LEU A 62 14.31 -3.38 3.93
C LEU A 62 14.77 -2.27 2.99
N ILE A 63 14.07 -1.13 2.92
CA ILE A 63 14.39 -0.03 1.98
C ILE A 63 15.86 0.43 2.08
N PRO A 64 16.42 0.70 3.28
CA PRO A 64 17.81 1.12 3.42
C PRO A 64 18.86 0.09 3.00
N ILE A 65 18.47 -1.19 2.84
CA ILE A 65 19.38 -2.25 2.40
C ILE A 65 19.50 -2.26 0.87
N VAL A 66 18.50 -1.74 0.15
CA VAL A 66 18.43 -1.74 -1.32
C VAL A 66 18.90 -0.42 -1.93
N GLU A 67 19.01 0.65 -1.14
CA GLU A 67 19.61 1.94 -1.50
C GLU A 67 21.12 1.97 -1.24
#